data_AF-A0A5K1K5J5-F1
#
_entry.id   AF-A0A5K1K5J5-F1
#
_cell.length_a   1.000
_cell.length_b   1.000
_cell.length_c   1.000
_cell.angle_alpha   90.00
_cell.angle_beta   90.00
_cell.angle_gamma   90.00
#
_symmetry.space_group_name_H-M   'P 1'
#
loop_
_entity.id
_entity.type
_entity.pdbx_description
1 polymer ?
#
loop_
_entity_poly.entity_id
_entity_poly.type
_entity_poly.pdbx_seq_one_letter_code
_entity_poly.pdbx_strand_id
1 'polypeptide(L)'
;MSADHDFEGTGRPSKRLRTEDLPPQSSPTAQAGTAALNNLTHHDEFWFEDGSIVLVAGNTGFCVYRALLAAQSTIFADMFSSSSPDVEESSTNARLFAREFAFSFHQIASVVRLAHKYHVPDALAQALSALQERFPESFDAWESRHDHRTSRATPKLKLKVRPRQAIGIINLARLVDHPALLPLAFYKCAALGSAVLEGYKREDRSVEHLARRDAQRCIDGRVRLAEAALAVLAEVFAVRPCEGCASKARCGTALQAMLRDAMALEGALTASVLGSWRGIVNEWARERGLCGR
;
A
#
# COMPACT_ATOMS: atom_id res chain seq x y z
N MET A 1 24.24 27.24 56.23
CA MET A 1 23.31 28.37 56.39
C MET A 1 22.07 28.00 55.60
N SER A 2 21.18 27.19 56.19
CA SER A 2 19.99 27.63 56.95
C SER A 2 18.94 28.21 56.00
N ALA A 3 17.65 27.89 56.04
CA ALA A 3 16.84 26.91 56.76
C ALA A 3 15.43 26.93 56.12
N ASP A 4 14.62 25.95 56.49
CA ASP A 4 13.26 25.58 56.09
C ASP A 4 12.13 26.62 56.29
N HIS A 5 11.01 26.40 55.59
CA HIS A 5 9.62 26.27 56.11
C HIS A 5 8.65 26.01 54.93
N ASP A 6 8.05 24.83 54.77
CA ASP A 6 6.81 24.30 55.43
C ASP A 6 5.54 25.13 55.15
N PHE A 7 4.51 24.57 54.47
CA PHE A 7 3.48 23.72 55.09
C PHE A 7 2.30 23.44 54.12
N GLU A 8 1.54 22.42 54.50
CA GLU A 8 0.57 21.55 53.81
C GLU A 8 -0.74 22.18 53.27
N GLY A 9 -1.35 21.44 52.34
CA GLY A 9 -2.77 21.55 51.98
C GLY A 9 -3.27 20.28 51.28
N THR A 10 -3.59 19.26 52.08
CA THR A 10 -4.13 17.97 51.64
C THR A 10 -5.62 18.07 51.30
N GLY A 11 -5.99 17.70 50.07
CA GLY A 11 -7.39 17.65 49.61
C GLY A 11 -7.74 16.26 49.08
N ARG A 12 -8.14 15.35 49.98
CA ARG A 12 -8.62 13.99 49.67
C ARG A 12 -10.06 14.08 49.14
N PRO A 13 -10.41 13.50 47.97
CA PRO A 13 -11.79 13.53 47.50
C PRO A 13 -12.69 12.62 48.35
N SER A 14 -13.85 13.15 48.74
CA SER A 14 -14.83 12.52 49.62
C SER A 14 -15.31 11.14 49.15
N LYS A 15 -15.33 10.20 50.10
CA LYS A 15 -16.02 8.90 50.03
C LYS A 15 -17.51 9.13 49.71
N ARG A 16 -18.00 8.59 48.59
CA ARG A 16 -19.44 8.54 48.29
C ARG A 16 -20.12 7.46 49.14
N LEU A 17 -21.24 7.86 49.73
CA LEU A 17 -22.15 7.09 50.57
C LEU A 17 -22.82 5.96 49.75
N ARG A 18 -22.97 4.79 50.36
CA ARG A 18 -23.67 3.62 49.81
C ARG A 18 -25.18 3.84 49.93
N THR A 19 -25.90 3.82 48.81
CA THR A 19 -27.37 3.82 48.77
C THR A 19 -27.84 2.43 48.33
N GLU A 20 -28.65 1.78 49.16
CA GLU A 20 -29.34 0.52 48.85
C GLU A 20 -30.71 0.78 48.20
N ASP A 21 -31.11 -0.21 47.39
CA ASP A 21 -32.45 -0.60 46.93
C ASP A 21 -33.29 0.33 46.03
N LEU A 22 -33.25 0.03 44.73
CA LEU A 22 -34.34 0.25 43.76
C LEU A 22 -34.53 -1.02 42.90
N PRO A 23 -35.78 -1.42 42.57
CA PRO A 23 -36.14 -2.70 41.94
C PRO A 23 -35.68 -2.79 40.47
N PRO A 24 -35.61 -4.02 39.89
CA PRO A 24 -34.94 -4.25 38.62
C PRO A 24 -35.69 -3.59 37.47
N GLN A 25 -35.13 -2.51 36.94
CA GLN A 25 -35.54 -1.98 35.64
C GLN A 25 -34.86 -2.80 34.54
N SER A 26 -35.69 -3.34 33.65
CA SER A 26 -35.30 -4.05 32.44
C SER A 26 -34.36 -3.20 31.59
N SER A 27 -33.20 -3.77 31.27
CA SER A 27 -32.16 -3.18 30.45
C SER A 27 -32.69 -2.78 29.05
N PRO A 28 -32.55 -1.52 28.59
CA PRO A 28 -32.95 -1.11 27.24
C PRO A 28 -31.97 -1.55 26.14
N THR A 29 -30.90 -2.28 26.48
CA THR A 29 -29.75 -2.50 25.61
C THR A 29 -30.00 -3.51 24.47
N ALA A 30 -31.02 -4.37 24.57
CA ALA A 30 -31.31 -5.37 23.54
C ALA A 30 -32.18 -4.85 22.38
N GLN A 31 -32.96 -3.78 22.59
CA GLN A 31 -33.89 -3.25 21.57
C GLN A 31 -33.23 -2.30 20.56
N ALA A 32 -32.07 -1.73 20.88
CA ALA A 32 -31.34 -0.85 19.96
C ALA A 32 -30.65 -1.61 18.81
N GLY A 33 -30.26 -2.88 19.02
CA GLY A 33 -29.60 -3.71 18.00
C GLY A 33 -30.55 -4.27 16.94
N THR A 34 -31.81 -4.56 17.31
CA THR A 34 -32.80 -5.13 16.39
C THR A 34 -33.43 -4.10 15.47
N ALA A 35 -33.61 -2.85 15.92
CA ALA A 35 -34.10 -1.76 15.07
C ALA A 35 -33.14 -1.39 13.93
N ALA A 36 -31.84 -1.62 14.11
CA ALA A 36 -30.81 -1.35 13.11
C ALA A 36 -30.79 -2.36 11.94
N LEU A 37 -31.29 -3.58 12.16
CA LEU A 37 -31.32 -4.64 11.13
C LEU A 37 -32.43 -4.41 10.09
N ASN A 38 -33.54 -3.74 10.46
CA ASN A 38 -34.72 -3.60 9.60
C ASN A 38 -34.53 -2.68 8.38
N ASN A 39 -33.47 -1.85 8.36
CA ASN A 39 -33.17 -0.91 7.27
C ASN A 39 -31.91 -1.28 6.48
N LEU A 40 -31.39 -2.49 6.67
CA LEU A 40 -30.21 -2.93 5.94
C LEU A 40 -30.55 -3.33 4.52
N THR A 41 -29.72 -2.88 3.58
CA THR A 41 -29.74 -3.38 2.21
C THR A 41 -29.05 -4.74 2.17
N HIS A 42 -29.73 -5.78 1.70
CA HIS A 42 -29.13 -7.11 1.57
C HIS A 42 -28.14 -7.12 0.41
N HIS A 43 -26.99 -7.77 0.58
CA HIS A 43 -26.05 -7.95 -0.54
C HIS A 43 -26.55 -9.04 -1.50
N ASP A 44 -26.70 -8.71 -2.78
CA ASP A 44 -27.30 -9.59 -3.78
C ASP A 44 -26.65 -10.99 -3.88
N GLU A 45 -25.32 -11.07 -3.71
CA GLU A 45 -24.58 -12.33 -3.83
C GLU A 45 -24.32 -13.05 -2.49
N PHE A 46 -24.28 -12.30 -1.36
CA PHE A 46 -23.79 -12.81 -0.07
C PHE A 46 -24.88 -12.67 0.99
N TRP A 47 -26.07 -13.17 0.63
CA TRP A 47 -27.22 -13.26 1.51
C TRP A 47 -27.82 -14.66 1.42
N PHE A 48 -27.31 -15.56 2.26
CA PHE A 48 -27.80 -16.94 2.34
C PHE A 48 -29.05 -17.00 3.23
N GLU A 49 -30.14 -17.57 2.73
CA GLU A 49 -31.42 -17.67 3.46
C GLU A 49 -31.29 -18.49 4.75
N ASP A 50 -30.38 -19.46 4.76
CA ASP A 50 -30.02 -20.33 5.88
C ASP A 50 -28.75 -19.88 6.63
N GLY A 51 -28.31 -18.64 6.41
CA GLY A 51 -27.17 -18.06 7.10
C GLY A 51 -27.39 -17.98 8.62
N SER A 52 -26.32 -18.18 9.39
CA SER A 52 -26.35 -18.20 10.86
C SER A 52 -25.84 -16.91 11.52
N ILE A 53 -25.33 -15.97 10.73
CA ILE A 53 -24.91 -14.65 11.21
C ILE A 53 -25.04 -13.59 10.12
N VAL A 54 -25.44 -12.37 10.50
CA VAL A 54 -25.45 -11.20 9.60
C VAL A 54 -24.28 -10.29 9.96
N LEU A 55 -23.32 -10.13 9.03
CA LEU A 55 -22.29 -9.11 9.12
C LEU A 55 -22.80 -7.81 8.51
N VAL A 56 -22.56 -6.68 9.19
CA VAL A 56 -23.00 -5.36 8.71
C VAL A 56 -21.78 -4.51 8.36
N ALA A 57 -21.74 -4.01 7.11
CA ALA A 57 -20.72 -3.08 6.64
C ALA A 57 -21.39 -1.86 5.99
N GLY A 58 -21.33 -0.71 6.65
CA GLY A 58 -22.09 0.46 6.22
C GLY A 58 -23.60 0.21 6.38
N ASN A 59 -24.36 0.39 5.30
CA ASN A 59 -25.81 0.09 5.26
C ASN A 59 -26.11 -1.29 4.64
N THR A 60 -25.09 -2.10 4.37
CA THR A 60 -25.24 -3.39 3.70
C THR A 60 -25.06 -4.53 4.69
N GLY A 61 -26.01 -5.46 4.67
CA GLY A 61 -25.94 -6.70 5.43
C GLY A 61 -25.49 -7.88 4.56
N PHE A 62 -24.71 -8.78 5.17
CA PHE A 62 -24.20 -10.00 4.57
C PHE A 62 -24.60 -11.17 5.47
N CYS A 63 -25.61 -11.95 5.06
CA CYS A 63 -26.06 -13.12 5.80
C CYS A 63 -25.21 -14.33 5.39
N VAL A 64 -24.38 -14.83 6.30
CA VAL A 64 -23.36 -15.87 6.06
C VAL A 64 -23.30 -16.88 7.21
N TYR A 65 -22.44 -17.89 7.10
CA TYR A 65 -22.34 -18.95 8.11
C TYR A 65 -21.26 -18.65 9.17
N ARG A 66 -21.68 -18.63 10.44
CA ARG A 66 -20.84 -18.43 11.62
C ARG A 66 -19.65 -19.40 11.65
N ALA A 67 -19.90 -20.67 11.36
CA ALA A 67 -18.89 -21.72 11.40
C ALA A 67 -17.76 -21.51 10.38
N LEU A 68 -18.09 -21.09 9.15
CA LEU A 68 -17.09 -20.82 8.12
C LEU A 68 -16.22 -19.61 8.49
N LEU A 69 -16.81 -18.57 9.10
CA LEU A 69 -16.04 -17.44 9.61
C LEU A 69 -15.12 -17.86 10.75
N ALA A 70 -15.60 -18.66 11.70
CA ALA A 70 -14.79 -19.19 12.81
C ALA A 70 -13.62 -20.05 12.29
N ALA A 71 -13.88 -20.91 11.31
CA ALA A 71 -12.86 -21.79 10.73
C ALA A 71 -11.73 -21.02 10.03
N GLN A 72 -12.01 -19.83 9.49
CA GLN A 72 -11.06 -19.04 8.71
C GLN A 72 -10.45 -17.86 9.49
N SER A 73 -11.02 -17.51 10.65
CA SER A 73 -10.62 -16.36 11.45
C SER A 73 -10.59 -16.73 12.92
N THR A 74 -9.40 -16.70 13.52
CA THR A 74 -9.25 -16.97 14.96
C THR A 74 -9.94 -15.91 15.82
N ILE A 75 -10.05 -14.66 15.33
CA ILE A 75 -10.77 -13.59 16.01
C ILE A 75 -12.28 -13.87 16.03
N PHE A 76 -12.85 -14.32 14.91
CA PHE A 76 -14.26 -14.72 14.89
C PHE A 76 -14.49 -15.99 15.70
N ALA A 77 -13.57 -16.97 15.65
CA ALA A 77 -13.64 -18.15 16.50
C ALA A 77 -13.74 -17.77 17.98
N ASP A 78 -12.81 -16.94 18.48
CA ASP A 78 -12.80 -16.49 19.87
C ASP A 78 -14.02 -15.62 20.24
N MET A 79 -14.37 -14.67 19.36
CA MET A 79 -15.56 -13.83 19.53
C MET A 79 -16.82 -14.68 19.67
N PHE A 80 -16.93 -15.73 18.86
CA PHE A 80 -18.05 -16.65 18.92
C PHE A 80 -17.97 -17.62 20.09
N SER A 81 -16.80 -18.08 20.52
CA SER A 81 -16.66 -18.96 21.69
C SER A 81 -17.14 -18.30 22.99
N SER A 82 -17.11 -16.96 23.07
CA SER A 82 -17.66 -16.20 24.20
C SER A 82 -19.20 -16.16 24.27
N SER A 83 -19.88 -16.64 23.23
CA SER A 83 -21.33 -16.80 23.12
C SER A 83 -21.65 -18.28 22.84
N SER A 84 -22.30 -19.01 23.74
CA SER A 84 -22.48 -20.49 23.70
C SER A 84 -22.63 -21.18 22.31
N PRO A 85 -22.15 -22.43 22.17
CA PRO A 85 -21.82 -23.09 20.89
C PRO A 85 -23.10 -23.49 20.12
N ASP A 86 -23.10 -23.63 18.80
CA ASP A 86 -22.45 -24.71 18.04
C ASP A 86 -21.73 -24.23 16.78
N VAL A 87 -20.76 -25.03 16.29
CA VAL A 87 -20.82 -25.72 14.98
C VAL A 87 -19.42 -26.26 14.58
N GLU A 88 -19.46 -27.46 13.99
CA GLU A 88 -18.38 -28.29 13.43
C GLU A 88 -17.63 -27.67 12.23
N GLU A 89 -16.38 -28.09 12.07
CA GLU A 89 -15.42 -27.63 11.07
C GLU A 89 -15.71 -28.15 9.65
N SER A 90 -15.66 -27.24 8.67
CA SER A 90 -15.35 -27.59 7.29
C SER A 90 -14.41 -26.54 6.70
N SER A 91 -13.18 -26.98 6.42
CA SER A 91 -12.11 -26.17 5.84
C SER A 91 -12.21 -26.20 4.31
N THR A 92 -12.54 -25.06 3.68
CA THR A 92 -12.38 -24.88 2.23
C THR A 92 -11.34 -23.78 1.96
N ASN A 93 -10.19 -24.17 1.40
CA ASN A 93 -9.15 -23.24 0.94
C ASN A 93 -9.60 -22.51 -0.33
N ALA A 94 -10.41 -21.46 -0.17
CA ALA A 94 -10.83 -20.62 -1.28
C ALA A 94 -9.68 -19.70 -1.72
N ARG A 95 -9.26 -19.81 -2.99
CA ARG A 95 -8.36 -18.84 -3.63
C ARG A 95 -9.16 -17.57 -3.92
N LEU A 96 -9.02 -16.55 -3.08
CA LEU A 96 -9.70 -15.25 -3.25
C LEU A 96 -9.24 -14.49 -4.50
N PHE A 97 -8.04 -14.79 -4.99
CA PHE A 97 -7.41 -14.09 -6.12
C PHE A 97 -7.11 -15.05 -7.28
N ALA A 98 -8.16 -15.56 -7.91
CA ALA A 98 -8.04 -16.35 -9.15
C ALA A 98 -7.72 -15.44 -10.37
N ARG A 99 -7.08 -16.03 -11.40
CA ARG A 99 -6.48 -15.35 -12.59
C ARG A 99 -7.42 -14.51 -13.45
N GLU A 100 -8.73 -14.52 -13.19
CA GLU A 100 -9.75 -13.86 -14.02
C GLU A 100 -10.31 -12.57 -13.40
N PHE A 101 -10.07 -12.32 -12.11
CA PHE A 101 -10.60 -11.14 -11.45
C PHE A 101 -9.67 -9.93 -11.57
N ALA A 102 -10.24 -8.76 -11.80
CA ALA A 102 -9.53 -7.49 -11.73
C ALA A 102 -9.85 -6.82 -10.38
N PHE A 103 -8.81 -6.45 -9.63
CA PHE A 103 -8.99 -5.75 -8.36
C PHE A 103 -8.44 -4.33 -8.45
N SER A 104 -9.19 -3.40 -7.87
CA SER A 104 -8.66 -2.08 -7.55
C SER A 104 -7.68 -2.15 -6.39
N PHE A 105 -6.77 -1.18 -6.33
CA PHE A 105 -5.90 -1.03 -5.16
C PHE A 105 -6.70 -0.87 -3.85
N HIS A 106 -7.84 -0.18 -3.89
CA HIS A 106 -8.67 0.01 -2.70
C HIS A 106 -9.21 -1.32 -2.17
N GLN A 107 -9.68 -2.21 -3.05
CA GLN A 107 -10.13 -3.55 -2.66
C GLN A 107 -8.98 -4.37 -2.05
N ILE A 108 -7.80 -4.40 -2.69
CA ILE A 108 -6.64 -5.12 -2.12
C ILE A 108 -6.24 -4.54 -0.76
N ALA A 109 -6.20 -3.22 -0.63
CA ALA A 109 -5.88 -2.56 0.63
C ALA A 109 -6.92 -2.87 1.73
N SER A 110 -8.20 -2.98 1.38
CA SER A 110 -9.26 -3.42 2.29
C SER A 110 -9.06 -4.87 2.71
N VAL A 111 -8.74 -5.78 1.78
CA VAL A 111 -8.45 -7.18 2.11
C VAL A 111 -7.26 -7.28 3.06
N VAL A 112 -6.15 -6.60 2.79
CA VAL A 112 -4.98 -6.60 3.69
C VAL A 112 -5.37 -6.15 5.09
N ARG A 113 -6.10 -5.04 5.23
CA ARG A 113 -6.52 -4.50 6.54
C ARG A 113 -7.47 -5.42 7.27
N LEU A 114 -8.49 -5.96 6.59
CA LEU A 114 -9.48 -6.85 7.20
C LEU A 114 -8.87 -8.20 7.56
N ALA A 115 -8.11 -8.81 6.65
CA ALA A 115 -7.44 -10.08 6.90
C ALA A 115 -6.43 -9.96 8.04
N HIS A 116 -5.69 -8.85 8.14
CA HIS A 116 -4.83 -8.59 9.29
C HIS A 116 -5.63 -8.38 10.58
N LYS A 117 -6.70 -7.57 10.55
CA LYS A 117 -7.52 -7.26 11.73
C LYS A 117 -8.23 -8.50 12.30
N TYR A 118 -8.75 -9.36 11.43
CA TYR A 118 -9.51 -10.56 11.81
C TYR A 118 -8.67 -11.84 11.72
N HIS A 119 -7.36 -11.74 11.55
CA HIS A 119 -6.45 -12.88 11.50
C HIS A 119 -6.89 -13.98 10.53
N VAL A 120 -7.03 -13.61 9.25
CA VAL A 120 -7.33 -14.51 8.12
C VAL A 120 -6.06 -14.68 7.28
N PRO A 121 -5.14 -15.58 7.66
CA PRO A 121 -3.77 -15.61 7.14
C PRO A 121 -3.70 -15.88 5.64
N ASP A 122 -4.53 -16.78 5.11
CA ASP A 122 -4.51 -17.12 3.68
C ASP A 122 -4.94 -15.95 2.80
N ALA A 123 -5.95 -15.18 3.22
CA ALA A 123 -6.38 -13.98 2.53
C ALA A 123 -5.29 -12.90 2.55
N LEU A 124 -4.63 -12.74 3.71
CA LEU A 124 -3.53 -11.80 3.87
C LEU A 124 -2.34 -12.18 2.96
N ALA A 125 -1.93 -13.45 2.97
CA ALA A 125 -0.81 -13.95 2.17
C ALA A 125 -1.07 -13.76 0.67
N GLN A 126 -2.28 -14.07 0.19
CA GLN A 126 -2.61 -13.89 -1.22
C GLN A 126 -2.64 -12.40 -1.62
N ALA A 127 -3.18 -11.52 -0.76
CA ALA A 127 -3.20 -10.08 -1.02
C ALA A 127 -1.77 -9.48 -1.05
N LEU A 128 -0.89 -9.92 -0.13
CA LEU A 128 0.51 -9.51 -0.12
C LEU A 128 1.26 -10.00 -1.35
N SER A 129 1.03 -11.25 -1.77
CA SER A 129 1.59 -11.77 -3.03
C SER A 129 1.17 -10.93 -4.23
N ALA A 130 -0.10 -10.49 -4.29
CA ALA A 130 -0.57 -9.61 -5.35
C ALA A 130 0.12 -8.23 -5.33
N LEU A 131 0.39 -7.68 -4.14
CA LEU A 131 1.14 -6.44 -4.01
C LEU A 131 2.61 -6.61 -4.43
N GLN A 132 3.27 -7.72 -4.09
CA GLN A 132 4.65 -8.01 -4.48
C GLN A 132 4.82 -8.21 -6.00
N GLU A 133 3.76 -8.56 -6.73
CA GLU A 133 3.77 -8.53 -8.21
C GLU A 133 3.92 -7.11 -8.78
N ARG A 134 3.56 -6.08 -8.01
CA ARG A 134 3.72 -4.68 -8.41
C ARG A 134 4.84 -3.94 -7.67
N PHE A 135 5.19 -4.42 -6.48
CA PHE A 135 6.21 -3.89 -5.58
C PHE A 135 7.20 -5.01 -5.19
N PRO A 136 8.04 -5.46 -6.14
CA PRO A 136 9.09 -6.42 -5.86
C PRO A 136 10.10 -5.87 -4.85
N GLU A 137 10.73 -6.77 -4.12
CA GLU A 137 11.71 -6.46 -3.07
C GLU A 137 13.12 -6.17 -3.60
N SER A 138 13.44 -6.65 -4.81
CA SER A 138 14.76 -6.51 -5.42
C SER A 138 14.69 -5.85 -6.80
N PHE A 139 15.82 -5.25 -7.20
CA PHE A 139 15.96 -4.66 -8.53
C PHE A 139 15.88 -5.73 -9.63
N ASP A 140 16.50 -6.89 -9.46
CA ASP A 140 16.44 -7.99 -10.45
C ASP A 140 15.01 -8.47 -10.70
N ALA A 141 14.20 -8.58 -9.64
CA ALA A 141 12.78 -8.93 -9.74
C ALA A 141 11.95 -7.82 -10.41
N TRP A 142 12.36 -6.55 -10.26
CA TRP A 142 11.76 -5.44 -10.99
C TRP A 142 12.17 -5.45 -12.47
N GLU A 143 13.46 -5.62 -12.78
CA GLU A 143 14.03 -5.57 -14.12
C GLU A 143 13.51 -6.70 -15.01
N SER A 144 13.49 -7.94 -14.51
CA SER A 144 12.98 -9.12 -15.24
C SER A 144 11.53 -8.97 -15.73
N ARG A 145 10.72 -8.14 -15.05
CA ARG A 145 9.34 -7.80 -15.43
C ARG A 145 9.25 -6.67 -16.45
N HIS A 146 10.26 -5.81 -16.53
CA HIS A 146 10.32 -4.70 -17.48
C HIS A 146 11.13 -5.05 -18.74
N ASP A 147 11.88 -6.15 -18.73
CA ASP A 147 12.49 -6.69 -19.94
C ASP A 147 11.46 -7.38 -20.84
N HIS A 148 11.14 -6.72 -21.95
CA HIS A 148 10.25 -7.22 -23.00
C HIS A 148 10.75 -8.54 -23.64
N ARG A 149 12.03 -8.91 -23.47
CA ARG A 149 12.59 -10.17 -23.99
C ARG A 149 12.33 -11.37 -23.07
N THR A 150 12.24 -11.16 -21.75
CA THR A 150 12.10 -12.23 -20.75
C THR A 150 10.75 -12.29 -20.06
N SER A 151 9.94 -11.23 -20.16
CA SER A 151 8.62 -11.15 -19.50
C SER A 151 7.57 -12.08 -20.15
N ARG A 152 7.69 -13.40 -19.92
CA ARG A 152 6.67 -14.41 -20.26
C ARG A 152 5.66 -14.65 -19.15
N ALA A 153 5.92 -14.17 -17.93
CA ALA A 153 5.00 -14.33 -16.81
C ALA A 153 3.95 -13.22 -16.83
N THR A 154 2.72 -13.55 -17.23
CA THR A 154 1.58 -12.67 -17.00
C THR A 154 1.35 -12.53 -15.48
N PRO A 155 1.11 -11.31 -14.96
CA PRO A 155 0.72 -11.13 -13.57
C PRO A 155 -0.44 -12.05 -13.22
N LYS A 156 -0.41 -12.70 -12.04
CA LYS A 156 -1.52 -13.56 -11.59
C LYS A 156 -2.78 -12.72 -11.39
N LEU A 157 -2.62 -11.43 -11.09
CA LEU A 157 -3.71 -10.50 -10.85
C LEU A 157 -3.59 -9.22 -11.69
N LYS A 158 -4.70 -8.77 -12.29
CA LYS A 158 -4.77 -7.44 -12.92
C LYS A 158 -4.96 -6.37 -11.84
N LEU A 159 -3.85 -5.85 -11.32
CA LEU A 159 -3.83 -4.77 -10.32
C LEU A 159 -3.17 -3.50 -10.87
N LYS A 160 -3.94 -2.41 -10.95
CA LYS A 160 -3.42 -1.08 -11.31
C LYS A 160 -3.23 -0.23 -10.06
N VAL A 161 -1.98 0.15 -9.80
CA VAL A 161 -1.60 1.06 -8.69
C VAL A 161 -1.17 2.41 -9.28
N ARG A 162 -1.86 3.48 -8.90
CA ARG A 162 -1.54 4.87 -9.26
C ARG A 162 -0.32 5.37 -8.46
N PRO A 163 0.44 6.36 -8.95
CA PRO A 163 1.65 6.83 -8.27
C PRO A 163 1.44 7.20 -6.79
N ARG A 164 0.41 7.99 -6.49
CA ARG A 164 0.09 8.41 -5.11
C ARG A 164 -0.32 7.26 -4.19
N GLN A 165 -0.82 6.15 -4.74
CA GLN A 165 -1.20 4.98 -3.93
C GLN A 165 0.03 4.23 -3.36
N ALA A 166 1.25 4.56 -3.80
CA ALA A 166 2.47 4.08 -3.13
C ALA A 166 2.55 4.51 -1.66
N ILE A 167 1.89 5.62 -1.28
CA ILE A 167 1.72 6.05 0.11
C ILE A 167 0.98 4.96 0.91
N GLY A 168 -0.14 4.49 0.38
CA GLY A 168 -0.92 3.40 0.99
C GLY A 168 -0.13 2.10 1.06
N ILE A 169 0.73 1.81 0.07
CA ILE A 169 1.59 0.61 0.09
C ILE A 169 2.56 0.67 1.27
N ILE A 170 3.21 1.81 1.54
CA ILE A 170 4.09 1.97 2.70
C ILE A 170 3.30 1.75 3.99
N ASN A 171 2.14 2.39 4.14
CA ASN A 171 1.32 2.26 5.34
C ASN A 171 0.84 0.81 5.55
N LEU A 172 0.43 0.10 4.49
CA LEU A 172 0.05 -1.31 4.57
C LEU A 172 1.25 -2.19 4.96
N ALA A 173 2.41 -1.95 4.36
CA ALA A 173 3.64 -2.68 4.67
C ALA A 173 4.05 -2.49 6.14
N ARG A 174 3.88 -1.28 6.69
CA ARG A 174 4.09 -1.01 8.12
C ARG A 174 3.03 -1.67 9.00
N LEU A 175 1.76 -1.66 8.58
CA LEU A 175 0.65 -2.23 9.35
C LEU A 175 0.80 -3.73 9.57
N VAL A 176 1.27 -4.45 8.54
CA VAL A 176 1.36 -5.93 8.54
C VAL A 176 2.79 -6.43 8.66
N ASP A 177 3.73 -5.56 9.04
CA ASP A 177 5.17 -5.80 9.16
C ASP A 177 5.78 -6.56 7.96
N HIS A 178 5.54 -6.05 6.75
CA HIS A 178 5.98 -6.68 5.51
C HIS A 178 6.95 -5.79 4.73
N PRO A 179 8.22 -5.69 5.18
CA PRO A 179 9.19 -4.71 4.68
C PRO A 179 9.59 -4.91 3.20
N ALA A 180 9.38 -6.09 2.63
CA ALA A 180 9.67 -6.39 1.22
C ALA A 180 8.94 -5.47 0.22
N LEU A 181 7.82 -4.85 0.61
CA LEU A 181 7.09 -3.87 -0.23
C LEU A 181 7.71 -2.47 -0.21
N LEU A 182 8.56 -2.17 0.78
CA LEU A 182 9.03 -0.82 1.08
C LEU A 182 10.00 -0.24 0.05
N PRO A 183 11.01 -0.96 -0.49
CA PRO A 183 12.03 -0.35 -1.34
C PRO A 183 11.46 0.39 -2.54
N LEU A 184 10.64 -0.30 -3.35
CA LEU A 184 10.04 0.31 -4.53
C LEU A 184 8.95 1.32 -4.17
N ALA A 185 8.25 1.14 -3.04
CA ALA A 185 7.23 2.08 -2.58
C ALA A 185 7.85 3.42 -2.15
N PHE A 186 8.96 3.39 -1.41
CA PHE A 186 9.73 4.60 -1.07
C PHE A 186 10.32 5.28 -2.30
N TYR A 187 10.88 4.52 -3.24
CA TYR A 187 11.34 5.07 -4.52
C TYR A 187 10.21 5.82 -5.25
N LYS A 188 9.03 5.19 -5.38
CA LYS A 188 7.88 5.81 -6.03
C LYS A 188 7.37 7.04 -5.27
N CYS A 189 7.38 7.01 -3.93
CA CYS A 189 6.98 8.17 -3.13
C CYS A 189 7.97 9.33 -3.23
N ALA A 190 9.28 9.07 -3.28
CA ALA A 190 10.30 10.11 -3.49
C ALA A 190 10.13 10.80 -4.85
N ALA A 191 9.71 10.05 -5.88
CA ALA A 191 9.41 10.60 -7.20
C ALA A 191 8.22 11.58 -7.20
N LEU A 192 7.27 11.46 -6.25
CA LEU A 192 6.12 12.38 -6.14
C LEU A 192 6.51 13.81 -5.76
N GLY A 193 7.66 14.01 -5.12
CA GLY A 193 8.06 15.34 -4.63
C GLY A 193 7.14 15.82 -3.51
N SER A 194 6.78 17.11 -3.52
CA SER A 194 5.89 17.70 -2.50
C SER A 194 4.52 17.03 -2.43
N ALA A 195 4.05 16.45 -3.54
CA ALA A 195 2.77 15.74 -3.59
C ALA A 195 2.69 14.52 -2.64
N VAL A 196 3.82 14.03 -2.12
CA VAL A 196 3.82 13.00 -1.06
C VAL A 196 3.16 13.49 0.23
N LEU A 197 3.26 14.80 0.52
CA LEU A 197 2.70 15.41 1.73
C LEU A 197 1.18 15.59 1.63
N GLU A 198 0.67 15.79 0.42
CA GLU A 198 -0.77 15.90 0.15
C GLU A 198 -1.52 14.58 0.41
N GLY A 199 -0.81 13.44 0.46
CA GLY A 199 -1.42 12.13 0.68
C GLY A 199 -2.11 11.57 -0.57
N TYR A 200 -2.89 10.51 -0.35
CA TYR A 200 -3.77 9.96 -1.38
C TYR A 200 -5.20 9.83 -0.86
N LYS A 201 -6.15 10.17 -1.74
CA LYS A 201 -7.57 10.09 -1.42
C LYS A 201 -8.06 8.63 -1.50
N ARG A 202 -8.69 8.15 -0.43
CA ARG A 202 -9.37 6.87 -0.32
C ARG A 202 -10.77 6.96 -0.95
N GLU A 203 -11.43 5.81 -1.08
CA GLU A 203 -12.76 5.68 -1.69
C GLU A 203 -13.84 6.44 -0.90
N ASP A 204 -13.74 6.44 0.43
CA ASP A 204 -14.58 7.20 1.36
C ASP A 204 -14.25 8.71 1.40
N ARG A 205 -13.39 9.18 0.49
CA ARG A 205 -12.89 10.56 0.39
C ARG A 205 -11.93 10.99 1.51
N SER A 206 -11.66 10.16 2.50
CA SER A 206 -10.61 10.43 3.48
C SER A 206 -9.25 10.47 2.79
N VAL A 207 -8.30 11.22 3.36
CA VAL A 207 -6.94 11.32 2.82
C VAL A 207 -6.01 10.55 3.73
N GLU A 208 -5.27 9.63 3.12
CA GLU A 208 -4.26 8.84 3.81
C GLU A 208 -2.88 9.45 3.56
N HIS A 209 -2.16 9.71 4.65
CA HIS A 209 -0.84 10.32 4.65
C HIS A 209 0.21 9.33 5.17
N LEU A 210 1.48 9.56 4.81
CA LEU A 210 2.59 8.86 5.44
C LEU A 210 2.79 9.32 6.88
N ALA A 211 3.27 8.42 7.72
CA ALA A 211 3.86 8.80 8.99
C ALA A 211 5.01 9.81 8.76
N ARG A 212 5.19 10.76 9.68
CA ARG A 212 6.21 11.84 9.55
C ARG A 212 7.60 11.33 9.18
N ARG A 213 8.05 10.24 9.82
CA ARG A 213 9.36 9.63 9.55
C ARG A 213 9.48 9.05 8.13
N ASP A 214 8.40 8.46 7.62
CA ASP A 214 8.39 7.90 6.27
C ASP A 214 8.27 9.00 5.21
N ALA A 215 7.56 10.10 5.49
CA ALA A 215 7.58 11.29 4.66
C ALA A 215 8.97 11.92 4.57
N GLN A 216 9.68 12.06 5.69
CA GLN A 216 11.07 12.52 5.73
C GLN A 216 11.98 11.63 4.86
N ARG A 217 11.86 10.30 4.98
CA ARG A 217 12.62 9.36 4.12
C ARG A 217 12.35 9.58 2.63
N CYS A 218 11.12 9.91 2.24
CA CYS A 218 10.79 10.19 0.84
C CYS A 218 11.45 11.49 0.36
N ILE A 219 11.49 12.53 1.20
CA ILE A 219 12.11 13.82 0.89
C ILE A 219 13.64 13.65 0.78
N ASP A 220 14.27 13.04 1.78
CA ASP A 220 15.72 12.80 1.78
C ASP A 220 16.12 11.86 0.62
N GLY A 221 15.31 10.84 0.37
CA GLY A 221 15.49 9.92 -0.74
C GLY A 221 15.41 10.62 -2.10
N ARG A 222 14.55 11.64 -2.26
CA ARG A 222 14.46 12.41 -3.49
C ARG A 222 15.78 13.14 -3.80
N VAL A 223 16.44 13.70 -2.80
CA VAL A 223 17.74 14.36 -2.98
C VAL A 223 18.78 13.36 -3.49
N ARG A 224 18.92 12.21 -2.82
CA ARG A 224 19.85 11.15 -3.22
C ARG A 224 19.56 10.59 -4.61
N LEU A 225 18.28 10.45 -4.95
CA LEU A 225 17.88 9.99 -6.28
C LEU A 225 18.16 11.03 -7.37
N ALA A 226 18.10 12.32 -7.06
CA ALA A 226 18.49 13.37 -8.00
C ALA A 226 20.02 13.37 -8.24
N GLU A 227 20.83 13.18 -7.20
CA GLU A 227 22.28 13.00 -7.33
C GLU A 227 22.62 11.77 -8.18
N ALA A 228 21.95 10.64 -7.93
CA ALA A 228 22.10 9.43 -8.74
C ALA A 228 21.62 9.64 -10.19
N ALA A 229 20.53 10.39 -10.41
CA ALA A 229 20.06 10.72 -11.76
C ALA A 229 21.10 11.50 -12.55
N LEU A 230 21.79 12.46 -11.90
CA LEU A 230 22.89 13.19 -12.50
C LEU A 230 24.06 12.27 -12.87
N ALA A 231 24.42 11.33 -11.99
CA ALA A 231 25.46 10.34 -12.27
C ALA A 231 25.09 9.47 -13.48
N VAL A 232 23.86 8.97 -13.55
CA VAL A 232 23.36 8.19 -14.70
C VAL A 232 23.41 9.00 -15.99
N LEU A 233 23.00 10.27 -15.96
CA LEU A 233 23.09 11.15 -17.13
C LEU A 233 24.53 11.31 -17.62
N ALA A 234 25.46 11.51 -16.70
CA ALA A 234 26.88 11.61 -17.03
C ALA A 234 27.39 10.30 -17.65
N GLU A 235 27.07 9.14 -17.07
CA GLU A 235 27.48 7.85 -17.61
C GLU A 235 26.90 7.56 -19.01
N VAL A 236 25.63 7.89 -19.23
CA VAL A 236 24.94 7.63 -20.51
C VAL A 236 25.37 8.60 -21.60
N PHE A 237 25.53 9.89 -21.28
CA PHE A 237 25.67 10.94 -22.29
C PHE A 237 27.04 11.63 -22.32
N ALA A 238 27.87 11.57 -21.28
CA ALA A 238 29.25 12.11 -21.30
C ALA A 238 30.23 11.17 -22.03
N VAL A 239 29.80 10.68 -23.19
CA VAL A 239 30.51 9.70 -24.02
C VAL A 239 31.32 10.40 -25.11
N ARG A 240 32.43 9.76 -25.51
CA ARG A 240 33.28 10.21 -26.63
C ARG A 240 33.11 9.30 -27.84
N PRO A 241 33.38 9.78 -29.06
CA PRO A 241 33.43 8.93 -30.24
C PRO A 241 34.37 7.73 -30.00
N CYS A 242 33.90 6.52 -30.29
CA CYS A 242 34.73 5.33 -30.18
C CYS A 242 35.88 5.34 -31.20
N GLU A 243 36.89 4.48 -31.00
CA GLU A 243 38.06 4.43 -31.89
C GLU A 243 37.70 4.14 -33.35
N GLY A 244 36.73 3.24 -33.59
CA GLY A 244 36.23 2.89 -34.93
C GLY A 244 35.21 3.88 -35.51
N CYS A 245 35.06 5.08 -34.93
CA CYS A 245 34.12 6.07 -35.43
C CYS A 245 34.54 6.61 -36.80
N ALA A 246 33.70 6.41 -37.82
CA ALA A 246 33.95 6.89 -39.18
C ALA A 246 33.98 8.43 -39.30
N SER A 247 33.41 9.16 -38.34
CA SER A 247 33.32 10.62 -38.36
C SER A 247 33.49 11.23 -36.95
N LYS A 248 34.69 11.09 -36.36
CA LYS A 248 34.99 11.52 -34.98
C LYS A 248 34.53 12.96 -34.67
N ALA A 249 34.78 13.92 -35.56
CA ALA A 249 34.37 15.32 -35.35
C ALA A 249 32.83 15.47 -35.31
N ARG A 250 32.12 14.97 -36.32
CA ARG A 250 30.66 15.07 -36.40
C ARG A 250 29.97 14.35 -35.25
N CYS A 251 30.39 13.11 -34.97
CA CYS A 251 29.84 12.33 -33.86
C CYS A 251 30.18 12.97 -32.51
N GLY A 252 31.35 13.57 -32.34
CA GLY A 252 31.70 14.33 -31.13
C GLY A 252 30.74 15.47 -30.87
N THR A 253 30.46 16.29 -31.89
CA THR A 253 29.49 17.40 -31.79
C THR A 253 28.07 16.89 -31.50
N ALA A 254 27.66 15.79 -32.14
CA ALA A 254 26.36 15.18 -31.91
C ALA A 254 26.21 14.65 -30.48
N LEU A 255 27.21 13.96 -29.94
CA LEU A 255 27.20 13.44 -28.56
C LEU A 255 27.18 14.59 -27.54
N GLN A 256 27.95 15.66 -27.76
CA GLN A 256 27.89 16.86 -26.92
C GLN A 256 26.53 17.54 -26.95
N ALA A 257 25.86 17.56 -28.12
CA ALA A 257 24.50 18.08 -28.22
C ALA A 257 23.50 17.19 -27.48
N MET A 258 23.62 15.86 -27.58
CA MET A 258 22.79 14.92 -26.81
C MET A 258 22.94 15.11 -25.30
N LEU A 259 24.16 15.31 -24.80
CA LEU A 259 24.38 15.62 -23.38
C LEU A 259 23.69 16.92 -22.96
N ARG A 260 23.79 17.98 -23.76
CA ARG A 260 23.11 19.26 -23.49
C ARG A 260 21.60 19.09 -23.44
N ASP A 261 21.02 18.38 -24.41
CA ASP A 261 19.59 18.12 -24.47
C ASP A 261 19.13 17.25 -23.29
N ALA A 262 19.91 16.24 -22.90
CA ALA A 262 19.60 15.40 -21.75
C ALA A 262 19.56 16.21 -20.45
N MET A 263 20.49 17.16 -20.28
CA MET A 263 20.48 18.08 -19.13
C MET A 263 19.32 19.08 -19.17
N ALA A 264 18.84 19.44 -20.36
CA ALA A 264 17.72 20.37 -20.55
C ALA A 264 16.34 19.69 -20.50
N LEU A 265 16.29 18.35 -20.60
CA LEU A 265 15.04 17.61 -20.61
C LEU A 265 14.32 17.74 -19.26
N GLU A 266 13.09 18.23 -19.30
CA GLU A 266 12.26 18.36 -18.11
C GLU A 266 12.10 17.00 -17.42
N GLY A 267 12.37 16.95 -16.13
CA GLY A 267 12.28 15.72 -15.38
C GLY A 267 13.53 14.83 -15.40
N ALA A 268 14.54 15.10 -16.24
CA ALA A 268 15.73 14.25 -16.35
C ALA A 268 16.54 14.14 -15.03
N LEU A 269 16.56 15.21 -14.25
CA LEU A 269 17.17 15.27 -12.92
C LEU A 269 16.19 15.01 -11.78
N THR A 270 14.97 14.57 -12.10
CA THR A 270 14.03 14.13 -11.05
C THR A 270 14.42 12.76 -10.54
N ALA A 271 13.87 12.37 -9.39
CA ALA A 271 14.14 11.11 -8.70
C ALA A 271 13.73 9.82 -9.46
N SER A 272 13.62 9.87 -10.80
CA SER A 272 13.21 8.76 -11.68
C SER A 272 14.41 8.03 -12.31
N VAL A 273 15.33 7.52 -11.49
CA VAL A 273 16.55 6.83 -11.97
C VAL A 273 16.31 5.48 -12.65
N LEU A 274 15.16 4.84 -12.40
CA LEU A 274 14.82 3.54 -13.01
C LEU A 274 14.23 3.68 -14.43
N GLY A 275 14.07 4.90 -14.95
CA GLY A 275 13.60 5.13 -16.32
C GLY A 275 14.63 4.72 -17.36
N SER A 276 14.22 4.05 -18.43
CA SER A 276 15.14 3.66 -19.51
C SER A 276 15.41 4.83 -20.45
N TRP A 277 16.68 5.18 -20.63
CA TRP A 277 17.14 6.15 -21.64
C TRP A 277 17.22 5.57 -23.06
N ARG A 278 17.07 4.24 -23.23
CA ARG A 278 17.32 3.54 -24.50
C ARG A 278 16.51 4.10 -25.67
N GLY A 279 15.22 4.40 -25.45
CA GLY A 279 14.35 4.97 -26.50
C GLY A 279 14.86 6.32 -26.98
N ILE A 280 15.12 7.24 -26.04
CA ILE A 280 15.63 8.58 -26.30
C ILE A 280 17.00 8.53 -26.98
N VAL A 281 17.91 7.70 -26.47
CA VAL A 281 19.25 7.53 -27.05
C VAL A 281 19.17 7.04 -28.50
N ASN A 282 18.34 6.04 -28.79
CA ASN A 282 18.16 5.51 -30.14
C ASN A 282 17.55 6.54 -31.09
N GLU A 283 16.55 7.29 -30.63
CA GLU A 283 15.90 8.34 -31.38
C GLU A 283 16.88 9.45 -31.75
N TRP A 284 17.57 10.02 -30.76
CA TRP A 284 18.54 11.09 -30.97
C TRP A 284 19.75 10.65 -31.79
N ALA A 285 20.23 9.41 -31.61
CA ALA A 285 21.31 8.86 -32.41
C ALA A 285 20.97 8.86 -33.91
N ARG A 286 19.72 8.49 -34.25
CA ARG A 286 19.20 8.48 -35.62
C ARG A 286 19.01 9.90 -36.15
N GLU A 287 18.36 10.79 -35.39
CA GLU A 287 18.12 12.18 -35.80
C GLU A 287 19.42 12.95 -36.07
N ARG A 288 20.45 12.67 -35.27
CA ARG A 288 21.74 13.36 -35.34
C ARG A 288 22.75 12.67 -36.26
N GLY A 289 22.36 11.57 -36.90
CA GLY A 289 23.20 10.85 -37.86
C GLY A 289 24.52 10.35 -37.26
N LEU A 290 24.48 9.84 -36.02
CA LEU A 290 25.62 9.14 -35.44
C LEU A 290 25.99 7.98 -36.38
N CYS A 291 27.28 7.78 -36.62
CA CYS A 291 27.71 6.66 -37.44
C CYS A 291 27.29 5.35 -36.75
N GLY A 292 26.51 4.52 -37.44
CA GLY A 292 26.30 3.16 -37.00
C GLY A 292 27.64 2.44 -36.96
N ARG A 293 27.90 1.70 -35.89
CA ARG A 293 28.64 0.47 -36.07
C ARG A 293 27.69 -0.56 -36.64
#